data_AF-X1FSA1-F1
#
_entry.id   AF-X1FSA1-F1
#
_cell.length_a   1.000
_cell.length_b   1.000
_cell.length_c   1.000
_cell.angle_alpha   90.00
_cell.angle_beta   90.00
_cell.angle_gamma   90.00
#
_symmetry.space_group_name_H-M   'P 1'
#
loop_
_entity.id
_entity.type
_entity.pdbx_description
1 polymer ?
#
loop_
_entity_poly.entity_id
_entity_poly.type
_entity_poly.pdbx_seq_one_letter_code
_entity_poly.pdbx_strand_id
1 'polypeptide(L)'
;TLIEEDYYPSTYNIATGWVYDQEQIVLKVLEHFPDIEPKYVEAELPPQIQRQTMKMTKWHWKPKWNFDEAIAKTVMTFKEYEEDWK
;
A
#
# COMPACT_ATOMS: atom_id res chain seq x y z
N THR A 1 10.48 -11.34 33.93
CA THR A 1 11.20 -12.38 33.17
C THR A 1 10.94 -12.12 31.72
N LEU A 2 11.94 -11.57 31.02
CA LEU A 2 11.87 -11.33 29.59
C LEU A 2 11.81 -12.73 28.94
N ILE A 3 10.68 -13.03 28.31
CA ILE A 3 10.55 -14.24 27.52
C ILE A 3 11.45 -14.01 26.31
N GLU A 4 12.58 -14.70 26.28
CA GLU A 4 13.39 -14.89 25.08
C GLU A 4 12.49 -15.54 24.04
N GLU A 5 11.83 -14.71 23.21
CA GLU A 5 11.19 -15.18 22.00
C GLU A 5 12.30 -15.67 21.06
N ASP A 6 12.30 -16.98 20.82
CA ASP A 6 13.19 -17.70 19.91
C ASP A 6 13.38 -16.93 18.58
N TYR A 7 14.48 -16.20 18.47
CA TYR A 7 14.83 -15.42 17.28
C TYR A 7 15.37 -16.36 16.19
N TYR A 8 14.49 -17.15 15.57
CA TYR A 8 14.86 -17.95 14.41
C TYR A 8 15.13 -17.01 13.21
N PRO A 9 16.26 -17.17 12.49
CA PRO A 9 16.51 -16.46 11.25
C PRO A 9 15.53 -16.97 10.18
N SER A 10 14.41 -16.28 10.07
CA SER A 10 13.36 -16.55 9.09
C SER A 10 13.04 -15.28 8.30
N THR A 11 12.46 -15.45 7.12
CA THR A 11 11.96 -14.32 6.31
C THR A 11 10.60 -13.89 6.83
N TYR A 12 10.44 -12.59 7.10
CA TYR A 12 9.19 -12.00 7.59
C TYR A 12 8.59 -11.10 6.52
N ASN A 13 7.29 -11.26 6.24
CA ASN A 13 6.56 -10.33 5.39
C ASN A 13 6.26 -9.04 6.16
N ILE A 14 6.61 -7.89 5.59
CA ILE A 14 6.18 -6.58 6.06
C ILE A 14 5.11 -6.10 5.10
N ALA A 15 3.89 -5.95 5.60
CA ALA A 15 2.77 -5.45 4.82
C ALA A 15 1.81 -4.64 5.69
N THR A 16 0.91 -3.92 5.06
CA THR A 16 -0.11 -3.15 5.78
C THR A 16 -1.33 -4.00 6.17
N GLY A 17 -1.47 -5.18 5.56
CA GLY A 17 -2.66 -6.01 5.63
C GLY A 17 -3.84 -5.46 4.83
N TRP A 18 -3.68 -4.30 4.17
CA TRP A 18 -4.71 -3.74 3.30
C TRP A 18 -4.75 -4.50 1.98
N VAL A 19 -5.95 -4.84 1.53
CA VAL A 19 -6.17 -5.54 0.27
C VAL A 19 -7.13 -4.70 -0.55
N TYR A 20 -6.59 -4.04 -1.56
CA TYR A 20 -7.35 -3.27 -2.54
C TYR A 20 -7.04 -3.80 -3.94
N ASP A 21 -8.04 -3.79 -4.81
CA ASP A 21 -7.82 -3.95 -6.25
C ASP A 21 -7.35 -2.62 -6.88
N GLN A 22 -7.01 -2.66 -8.17
CA GLN A 22 -6.51 -1.49 -8.88
C GLN A 22 -7.57 -0.39 -9.00
N GLU A 23 -8.83 -0.74 -9.21
CA GLU A 23 -9.92 0.23 -9.34
C GLU A 23 -10.10 1.02 -8.05
N GLN A 24 -10.14 0.33 -6.91
CA GLN A 24 -10.25 0.94 -5.59
C GLN A 24 -9.10 1.91 -5.30
N ILE A 25 -7.86 1.54 -5.67
CA ILE A 25 -6.69 2.41 -5.50
C ILE A 25 -6.82 3.65 -6.39
N VAL A 26 -7.19 3.49 -7.66
CA VAL A 26 -7.32 4.60 -8.62
C VAL A 26 -8.42 5.56 -8.18
N LEU A 27 -9.60 5.05 -7.80
CA LEU A 27 -10.70 5.88 -7.32
C LEU A 27 -10.29 6.68 -6.08
N LYS A 28 -9.51 6.08 -5.17
CA LYS A 28 -8.97 6.77 -3.99
C LYS A 28 -7.98 7.87 -4.32
N VAL A 29 -7.14 7.68 -5.34
CA VAL A 29 -6.26 8.75 -5.84
C VAL A 29 -7.08 9.88 -6.47
N LEU A 30 -8.12 9.55 -7.24
CA LEU A 30 -8.95 10.53 -7.95
C LEU A 30 -9.77 11.44 -7.03
N GLU A 31 -10.02 11.04 -5.78
CA GLU A 31 -10.58 11.94 -4.76
C GLU A 31 -9.76 13.24 -4.58
N HIS A 32 -8.46 13.24 -4.96
CA HIS A 32 -7.58 14.41 -4.93
C HIS A 32 -7.50 15.21 -6.25
N PHE A 33 -8.16 14.75 -7.31
CA PHE A 33 -8.11 15.33 -8.65
C PHE A 33 -9.53 15.41 -9.26
N PRO A 34 -10.36 16.38 -8.81
CA PRO A 34 -11.79 16.42 -9.15
C PRO A 34 -12.06 16.64 -10.65
N ASP A 35 -11.07 17.15 -11.39
CA ASP A 35 -11.19 17.43 -12.82
C ASP A 35 -10.71 16.27 -13.71
N ILE A 36 -10.31 15.14 -13.13
CA ILE A 36 -9.81 13.96 -13.85
C ILE A 36 -10.80 12.82 -13.73
N GLU A 37 -11.21 12.27 -14.89
CA GLU A 37 -12.05 11.06 -14.94
C GLU A 37 -11.20 9.83 -15.28
N PRO A 38 -11.51 8.66 -14.68
CA PRO A 38 -10.80 7.43 -15.00
C PRO A 38 -11.17 6.95 -16.41
N LYS A 39 -10.18 6.43 -17.13
CA LYS A 39 -10.39 5.72 -18.38
C LYS A 39 -10.18 4.22 -18.17
N TYR A 40 -11.21 3.44 -18.42
CA TYR A 40 -11.12 1.98 -18.40
C TYR A 40 -10.47 1.46 -19.68
N VAL A 41 -9.58 0.49 -19.52
CA VAL A 41 -8.89 -0.20 -20.62
C VAL A 41 -8.96 -1.70 -20.38
N GLU A 42 -9.04 -2.48 -21.46
CA GLU A 42 -8.91 -3.93 -21.36
C GLU A 42 -7.44 -4.27 -21.12
N ALA A 43 -7.17 -4.96 -20.02
CA ALA A 43 -5.83 -5.41 -19.65
C ALA A 43 -5.91 -6.77 -18.96
N GLU A 44 -4.92 -7.62 -19.22
CA GLU A 44 -4.72 -8.83 -18.42
C GLU A 44 -4.11 -8.44 -17.07
N LEU A 45 -4.92 -8.54 -16.02
CA LEU A 45 -4.46 -8.23 -14.66
C LEU A 45 -3.69 -9.41 -14.06
N PRO A 46 -2.52 -9.17 -13.45
CA PRO A 46 -1.85 -10.22 -12.71
C PRO A 46 -2.72 -10.66 -11.51
N PRO A 47 -2.58 -11.91 -11.04
CA PRO A 47 -3.30 -12.38 -9.85
C PRO A 47 -3.02 -11.47 -8.65
N GLN A 48 -4.07 -11.06 -7.94
CA GLN A 48 -3.91 -10.22 -6.76
C GLN A 48 -3.07 -10.94 -5.71
N ILE A 49 -2.04 -10.24 -5.20
CA ILE A 49 -1.12 -10.76 -4.18
C ILE A 49 -1.81 -10.72 -2.81
N GLN A 50 -2.82 -11.56 -2.61
CA GLN A 50 -3.53 -11.65 -1.32
C GLN A 50 -2.86 -12.66 -0.39
N ARG A 51 -2.54 -13.85 -0.91
CA ARG A 51 -2.09 -15.00 -0.08
C ARG A 51 -0.77 -14.78 0.65
N GLN A 52 0.15 -13.99 0.08
CA GLN A 52 1.46 -13.73 0.68
C GLN A 52 1.37 -12.63 1.75
N THR A 53 0.57 -11.61 1.51
CA THR A 53 0.33 -10.45 2.40
C THR A 53 -0.31 -10.87 3.73
N MET A 54 -1.10 -11.95 3.73
CA MET A 54 -1.77 -12.49 4.93
C MET A 54 -0.85 -13.32 5.86
N LYS A 55 0.39 -13.65 5.45
CA LYS A 55 1.37 -14.40 6.25
C LYS A 55 2.28 -13.50 7.10
N MET A 56 1.78 -12.36 7.57
CA MET A 56 2.53 -11.53 8.51
C MET A 56 2.61 -12.23 9.87
N THR A 57 3.84 -12.54 10.30
CA THR A 57 4.09 -13.09 11.63
C THR A 57 3.88 -12.00 12.68
N LYS A 58 3.36 -12.39 13.86
CA LYS A 58 3.15 -11.52 15.01
C LYS A 58 4.46 -10.84 15.41
N TRP A 59 4.62 -9.61 14.99
CA TRP A 59 5.63 -8.70 15.49
C TRP A 59 4.89 -7.46 15.98
N HIS A 60 5.43 -6.76 16.98
CA HIS A 60 4.82 -5.52 17.49
C HIS A 60 4.82 -4.36 16.48
N TRP A 61 5.33 -4.62 15.27
CA TRP A 61 5.31 -3.68 14.16
C TRP A 61 3.89 -3.47 13.63
N LYS A 62 3.53 -2.22 13.39
CA LYS A 62 2.30 -1.81 12.73
C LYS A 62 2.61 -0.68 11.75
N PRO A 63 1.87 -0.56 10.64
CA PRO A 63 2.01 0.58 9.75
C PRO A 63 1.72 1.87 10.52
N LYS A 64 2.56 2.88 10.30
CA LYS A 64 2.42 4.20 10.94
C LYS A 64 1.20 4.96 10.43
N TRP A 65 0.95 4.85 9.13
CA TRP A 65 -0.13 5.52 8.43
C TRP A 65 -1.27 4.56 8.17
N ASN A 66 -2.50 5.09 8.11
CA ASN A 66 -3.59 4.41 7.44
C ASN A 66 -3.51 4.63 5.91
N PHE A 67 -4.40 3.97 5.16
CA PHE A 67 -4.36 4.03 3.70
C PHE A 67 -4.60 5.43 3.15
N ASP A 68 -5.64 6.12 3.64
CA ASP A 68 -6.02 7.45 3.16
C ASP A 68 -4.93 8.49 3.45
N GLU A 69 -4.32 8.43 4.65
CA GLU A 69 -3.16 9.26 5.02
C GLU A 69 -1.97 9.04 4.09
N ALA A 70 -1.70 7.77 3.75
CA ALA A 70 -0.59 7.42 2.86
C ALA A 70 -0.83 7.91 1.42
N ILE A 71 -2.06 7.79 0.90
CA ILE A 71 -2.43 8.31 -0.42
C ILE A 71 -2.29 9.83 -0.45
N ALA A 72 -2.86 10.54 0.53
CA ALA A 72 -2.78 11.99 0.61
C ALA A 72 -1.33 12.48 0.67
N LYS A 73 -0.48 11.84 1.49
CA LYS A 73 0.95 12.17 1.57
C LYS A 73 1.67 11.92 0.25
N THR A 74 1.36 10.80 -0.43
CA THR A 74 1.96 10.46 -1.73
C THR A 74 1.61 11.51 -2.77
N VAL A 75 0.33 11.88 -2.90
CA VAL A 75 -0.13 12.93 -3.83
C VAL A 75 0.57 14.26 -3.56
N MET A 76 0.72 14.66 -2.30
CA MET A 76 1.45 15.88 -1.94
C MET A 76 2.92 15.80 -2.36
N THR A 77 3.58 14.67 -2.13
CA THR A 77 4.98 14.47 -2.53
C THR A 77 5.15 14.56 -4.04
N PHE A 78 4.25 13.97 -4.84
CA PHE A 78 4.32 14.11 -6.31
C PHE A 78 4.19 15.56 -6.77
N LYS A 79 3.36 16.37 -6.10
CA LYS A 79 3.23 17.81 -6.39
C LYS A 79 4.46 18.60 -5.99
N GLU A 80 5.08 18.26 -4.87
CA GLU A 80 6.28 18.94 -4.34
C GLU A 80 7.51 18.69 -5.23
N TYR A 81 7.64 17.49 -5.78
CA TYR A 81 8.78 17.05 -6.59
C TYR A 81 8.41 16.88 -8.07
N GLU A 82 7.59 17.78 -8.63
CA GLU A 82 7.13 17.72 -10.02
C GLU A 82 8.28 17.60 -11.03
N GLU A 83 9.37 18.33 -10.80
CA GLU A 83 10.56 18.35 -11.67
C GLU A 83 11.29 16.99 -11.77
N ASP A 84 11.07 16.06 -10.84
CA ASP A 84 11.78 14.79 -10.81
C ASP A 84 11.13 13.71 -11.70
N TRP A 85 9.86 13.86 -12.07
CA TRP A 85 9.10 12.83 -12.79
C TRP A 85 8.40 13.32 -14.06
N LYS A 86 8.41 14.62 -14.31
CA LYS A 86 7.84 15.24 -15.52
C LYS A 86 8.75 15.06 -16.73
#